data_AF-A0A521YBV3-F1
#
_entry.id   AF-A0A521YBV3-F1
#
_cell.length_a   1.000
_cell.length_b   1.000
_cell.length_c   1.000
_cell.angle_alpha   90.00
_cell.angle_beta   90.00
_cell.angle_gamma   90.00
#
_symmetry.space_group_name_H-M   'P 1'
#
loop_
_entity.id
_entity.type
_entity.pdbx_description
1 polymer ?
#
loop_
_entity_poly.entity_id
_entity_poly.type
_entity_poly.pdbx_seq_one_letter_code
_entity_poly.pdbx_strand_id
1 'polypeptide(L)'
;MVLWVGVYFACALAVASLLVFETPRRWLLALRTRGTAGAARLPLRRLAWSASAMLLLAGPPLLLFGLREQHRLDGFAEPSVAADALVARLLQGEQLVPPPPPPPQVFATAEVEQVRPALSGADRRWDGLDAGFRQRLLLVFKLMRERHGYEMVLIEGWRSPQRQDTLAALGPQVTNARAWQSWHQWGLAADCAFLREGKLVISERDPWAMRGYQLYGELAESLGLGWGGRWKLMDFGHVEWPRAGVKPPG
;
A
#
# COMPACT_ATOMS: atom_id res chain seq x y z
N MET A 1 -18.38 -9.11 -13.24
CA MET A 1 -18.72 -10.17 -12.25
C MET A 1 -20.11 -10.02 -11.63
N VAL A 2 -20.90 -8.99 -11.96
CA VAL A 2 -22.25 -8.76 -11.37
C VAL A 2 -23.38 -9.42 -12.17
N LEU A 3 -23.22 -9.57 -13.49
CA LEU A 3 -24.25 -10.13 -14.38
C LEU A 3 -24.52 -11.64 -14.15
N TRP A 4 -23.52 -12.41 -13.74
CA TRP A 4 -23.65 -13.86 -13.54
C TRP A 4 -24.37 -14.22 -12.23
N VAL A 5 -24.28 -13.37 -11.21
CA VAL A 5 -24.97 -13.56 -9.92
C VAL A 5 -26.48 -13.36 -10.10
N GLY A 6 -26.89 -12.38 -10.92
CA GLY A 6 -28.30 -12.11 -11.21
C GLY A 6 -28.98 -13.26 -11.96
N VAL A 7 -28.30 -13.86 -12.94
CA VAL A 7 -28.83 -15.01 -13.69
C VAL A 7 -28.99 -16.23 -12.78
N TYR A 8 -28.01 -16.50 -11.91
CA TYR A 8 -28.10 -17.60 -10.95
C TYR A 8 -29.28 -17.43 -9.98
N PHE A 9 -29.50 -16.22 -9.48
CA PHE A 9 -30.61 -15.91 -8.56
C PHE A 9 -31.99 -16.06 -9.24
N ALA A 10 -32.09 -15.62 -10.50
CA ALA A 10 -33.32 -15.76 -11.29
C ALA A 10 -33.66 -17.22 -11.59
N CYS A 11 -32.66 -18.04 -11.95
CA CYS A 11 -32.85 -19.48 -12.16
C CYS A 11 -33.25 -20.21 -10.87
N ALA A 12 -32.65 -19.87 -9.73
CA ALA A 12 -33.01 -20.45 -8.43
C ALA A 12 -34.45 -20.13 -8.03
N LEU A 13 -34.92 -18.90 -8.26
CA LEU A 13 -36.31 -18.49 -8.01
C LEU A 13 -37.31 -19.20 -8.93
N ALA A 14 -36.94 -19.40 -10.21
CA ALA A 14 -37.79 -20.12 -11.17
C ALA A 14 -37.96 -21.61 -10.84
N VAL A 15 -36.89 -22.26 -10.35
CA VAL A 15 -36.97 -23.66 -9.90
C VAL A 15 -37.78 -23.77 -8.60
N ALA A 16 -37.61 -22.83 -7.67
CA ALA A 16 -38.39 -22.78 -6.44
C ALA A 16 -39.89 -22.56 -6.71
N SER A 17 -40.26 -21.72 -7.68
CA SER A 17 -41.67 -21.48 -8.03
C SER A 17 -42.34 -22.71 -8.65
N LEU A 18 -41.63 -23.46 -9.50
CA LEU A 18 -42.12 -24.72 -10.08
C LEU A 18 -42.28 -25.84 -9.04
N LEU A 19 -41.46 -25.85 -7.98
CA LEU A 19 -41.54 -26.84 -6.90
C LEU A 19 -42.63 -26.53 -5.87
N VAL A 20 -42.95 -25.24 -5.68
CA VAL A 20 -43.99 -24.79 -4.73
C VAL A 20 -45.38 -24.78 -5.36
N PHE A 21 -45.50 -24.41 -6.64
CA PHE A 21 -46.77 -24.30 -7.34
C PHE A 21 -46.99 -25.43 -8.35
N GLU A 22 -47.25 -26.66 -7.87
CA GLU A 22 -48.01 -27.59 -8.69
C GLU A 22 -49.41 -27.01 -8.92
N THR A 23 -49.72 -26.70 -10.18
CA THR A 23 -50.97 -26.22 -10.80
C THR A 23 -52.24 -26.09 -9.91
N PRO A 24 -53.01 -24.98 -9.99
CA PRO A 24 -54.22 -24.74 -9.17
C PRO A 24 -55.37 -25.75 -9.36
N ARG A 25 -55.27 -26.69 -10.31
CA ARG A 25 -56.34 -27.64 -10.65
C ARG A 25 -56.63 -28.68 -9.55
N ARG A 26 -55.71 -28.91 -8.61
CA ARG A 26 -55.90 -29.92 -7.55
C ARG A 26 -56.72 -29.41 -6.35
N TRP A 27 -56.75 -28.10 -6.10
CA TRP A 27 -57.53 -27.51 -5.00
C TRP A 27 -59.04 -27.50 -5.25
N LEU A 28 -59.46 -27.33 -6.52
CA LEU A 28 -60.89 -27.34 -6.88
C LEU A 28 -61.56 -28.72 -6.76
N LEU A 29 -60.78 -29.81 -6.79
CA LEU A 29 -61.29 -31.17 -6.57
C LEU A 29 -61.27 -31.59 -5.08
N ALA A 30 -60.46 -30.94 -4.25
CA ALA A 30 -60.35 -31.25 -2.82
C ALA A 30 -61.50 -30.68 -1.96
N LEU A 31 -62.31 -29.76 -2.49
CA LEU A 31 -63.46 -29.17 -1.79
C LEU A 31 -64.74 -30.01 -1.82
N ARG A 32 -64.75 -31.19 -2.48
CA ARG A 32 -65.93 -32.06 -2.55
C ARG A 32 -65.96 -33.22 -1.54
N THR A 33 -64.90 -33.43 -0.76
CA THR A 33 -64.90 -34.49 0.27
C THR A 33 -64.26 -33.98 1.56
N ARG A 34 -65.10 -33.54 2.50
CA ARG A 34 -64.70 -33.37 3.90
C ARG A 34 -64.49 -34.76 4.51
N GLY A 35 -63.26 -35.02 4.96
CA GLY A 35 -62.93 -36.17 5.80
C GLY A 35 -61.65 -35.90 6.56
N THR A 36 -61.78 -35.67 7.87
CA THR A 36 -60.78 -35.80 8.93
C THR A 36 -59.49 -34.96 8.85
N ALA A 37 -59.35 -34.05 9.82
CA ALA A 37 -58.12 -33.35 10.14
C ALA A 37 -57.02 -34.35 10.58
N GLY A 38 -56.00 -34.52 9.74
CA GLY A 38 -54.73 -35.12 10.11
C GLY A 38 -53.63 -34.11 9.80
N ALA A 39 -52.71 -33.88 10.75
CA ALA A 39 -51.54 -33.04 10.54
C ALA A 39 -50.84 -33.47 9.25
N ALA A 40 -50.80 -32.59 8.25
CA ALA A 40 -50.24 -32.88 6.94
C ALA A 40 -48.75 -33.15 7.09
N ARG A 41 -48.38 -34.42 7.24
CA ARG A 41 -46.99 -34.86 7.15
C ARG A 41 -46.52 -34.53 5.74
N LEU A 42 -45.67 -33.51 5.61
CA LEU A 42 -45.04 -33.20 4.34
C LEU A 42 -44.33 -34.47 3.85
N PRO A 43 -44.61 -34.94 2.62
CA PRO A 43 -44.03 -36.18 2.12
C PRO A 43 -42.50 -36.05 2.16
N LEU A 44 -41.81 -37.10 2.61
CA LEU A 44 -40.35 -37.13 2.81
C LEU A 44 -39.57 -36.55 1.61
N ARG A 45 -40.10 -36.76 0.39
CA ARG A 45 -39.60 -36.12 -0.85
C ARG A 45 -39.55 -34.60 -0.73
N ARG A 46 -40.64 -33.93 -0.35
CA ARG A 46 -40.69 -32.45 -0.23
C ARG A 46 -39.68 -31.93 0.79
N LEU A 47 -39.45 -32.65 1.89
CA LEU A 47 -38.42 -32.30 2.87
C LEU A 47 -37.00 -32.45 2.28
N ALA A 48 -36.78 -33.48 1.47
CA ALA A 48 -35.52 -33.69 0.78
C ALA A 48 -35.26 -32.63 -0.31
N TRP A 49 -36.29 -32.21 -1.05
CA TRP A 49 -36.18 -31.13 -2.04
C TRP A 49 -35.93 -29.78 -1.38
N SER A 50 -36.59 -29.46 -0.26
CA SER A 50 -36.36 -28.21 0.47
C SER A 50 -34.97 -28.17 1.11
N ALA A 51 -34.50 -29.29 1.68
CA ALA A 51 -33.13 -29.39 2.21
C ALA A 51 -32.07 -29.22 1.11
N SER A 52 -32.30 -29.81 -0.07
CA SER A 52 -31.39 -29.67 -1.23
C SER A 52 -31.33 -28.23 -1.74
N ALA A 53 -32.48 -27.54 -1.82
CA ALA A 53 -32.52 -26.13 -2.20
C ALA A 53 -31.78 -25.23 -1.19
N MET A 54 -31.93 -25.52 0.11
CA MET A 54 -31.24 -24.76 1.17
C MET A 54 -29.73 -24.97 1.13
N LEU A 55 -29.27 -26.19 0.82
CA LEU A 55 -27.85 -26.50 0.63
C LEU A 55 -27.26 -25.78 -0.60
N LEU A 56 -28.02 -25.69 -1.70
CA LEU A 56 -27.60 -24.97 -2.91
C LEU A 56 -27.50 -23.45 -2.70
N LEU A 57 -28.34 -22.88 -1.83
CA LEU A 57 -28.34 -21.44 -1.55
C LEU A 57 -27.29 -21.04 -0.52
N ALA A 58 -27.18 -21.80 0.58
CA ALA A 58 -26.32 -21.47 1.71
C ALA A 58 -24.94 -22.15 1.66
N GLY A 59 -24.79 -23.22 0.87
CA GLY A 59 -23.55 -23.97 0.71
C GLY A 59 -22.40 -23.14 0.16
N PRO A 60 -22.54 -22.46 -1.00
CA PRO A 60 -21.45 -21.68 -1.58
C PRO A 60 -20.94 -20.55 -0.68
N PRO A 61 -21.79 -19.73 -0.02
CA PRO A 61 -21.33 -18.72 0.94
C PRO A 61 -20.57 -19.30 2.13
N LEU A 62 -21.04 -20.41 2.71
CA LEU A 62 -20.38 -21.06 3.85
C LEU A 62 -19.05 -21.70 3.45
N LEU A 63 -18.98 -22.29 2.26
CA LEU A 63 -17.76 -22.86 1.70
C LEU A 63 -16.71 -21.76 1.43
N LEU A 64 -17.13 -20.62 0.88
CA LEU A 64 -16.28 -19.43 0.71
C LEU A 64 -15.80 -18.87 2.05
N PHE A 65 -16.65 -18.85 3.08
CA PHE A 65 -16.28 -18.39 4.41
C PHE A 65 -15.27 -19.33 5.10
N GLY A 66 -15.40 -20.64 4.90
CA GLY A 66 -14.44 -21.64 5.40
C GLY A 66 -13.10 -21.60 4.66
N LEU A 67 -13.11 -21.34 3.35
CA LEU A 67 -11.89 -21.17 2.55
C LEU A 67 -11.20 -19.80 2.79
N ARG A 68 -11.89 -18.84 3.40
CA ARG A 68 -11.35 -17.50 3.73
C ARG A 68 -10.15 -17.55 4.68
N GLU A 69 -10.08 -18.55 5.56
CA GLU A 69 -8.94 -18.75 6.47
C GLU A 69 -7.66 -19.18 5.71
N GLN A 70 -7.79 -19.79 4.53
CA GLN A 70 -6.62 -20.18 3.71
C GLN A 70 -6.12 -19.07 2.78
N HIS A 71 -6.93 -18.04 2.54
CA HIS A 71 -6.56 -16.89 1.72
C HIS A 71 -6.76 -15.61 2.52
N ARG A 72 -5.80 -15.33 3.43
CA ARG A 72 -5.49 -13.95 3.79
C ARG A 72 -5.30 -13.22 2.45
N LEU A 73 -6.15 -12.24 2.18
CA LEU A 73 -5.96 -11.31 1.08
C LEU A 73 -4.50 -10.86 1.13
N ASP A 74 -3.76 -11.14 0.06
CA ASP A 74 -2.39 -10.70 -0.17
C ASP A 74 -2.35 -9.17 -0.31
N GLY A 75 -2.70 -8.47 0.77
CA GLY A 75 -2.40 -7.08 0.97
C GLY A 75 -0.94 -7.00 1.34
N PHE A 76 -0.13 -6.49 0.42
CA PHE A 76 1.33 -6.42 0.42
C PHE A 76 1.99 -7.76 0.11
N ALA A 77 2.10 -8.04 -1.18
CA ALA A 77 3.17 -8.91 -1.66
C ALA A 77 4.50 -8.34 -1.15
N GLU A 78 5.20 -9.11 -0.32
CA GLU A 78 6.64 -8.96 -0.09
C GLU A 78 7.32 -8.81 -1.47
N PRO A 79 8.24 -7.84 -1.66
CA PRO A 79 8.99 -7.72 -2.90
C PRO A 79 9.57 -9.10 -3.25
N SER A 80 9.04 -9.73 -4.30
CA SER A 80 9.52 -11.06 -4.66
C SER A 80 11.02 -10.93 -4.99
N VAL A 81 11.82 -11.90 -4.54
CA VAL A 81 13.25 -11.98 -4.87
C VAL A 81 13.48 -11.84 -6.39
N ALA A 82 12.49 -12.23 -7.21
CA ALA A 82 12.48 -12.05 -8.65
C ALA A 82 12.29 -10.59 -9.11
N ALA A 83 11.42 -9.80 -8.47
CA ALA A 83 11.26 -8.36 -8.74
C ALA A 83 12.51 -7.58 -8.34
N ASP A 84 13.09 -7.90 -7.17
CA ASP A 84 14.38 -7.35 -6.75
C ASP A 84 15.52 -7.74 -7.70
N ALA A 85 15.51 -8.98 -8.22
CA ALA A 85 16.48 -9.43 -9.22
C ALA A 85 16.28 -8.77 -10.59
N LEU A 86 15.04 -8.47 -11.00
CA LEU A 86 14.74 -7.76 -12.24
C LEU A 86 15.15 -6.28 -12.12
N VAL A 87 14.83 -5.62 -11.01
CA VAL A 87 15.30 -4.26 -10.71
C VAL A 87 16.83 -4.26 -10.64
N ALA A 88 17.45 -5.22 -9.96
CA ALA A 88 18.91 -5.36 -9.92
C ALA A 88 19.53 -5.55 -11.32
N ARG A 89 18.89 -6.33 -12.20
CA ARG A 89 19.34 -6.51 -13.60
C ARG A 89 19.14 -5.25 -14.45
N LEU A 90 18.03 -4.54 -14.28
CA LEU A 90 17.79 -3.25 -14.95
C LEU A 90 18.80 -2.18 -14.49
N LEU A 91 19.24 -2.24 -13.23
CA LEU A 91 20.27 -1.35 -12.66
C LEU A 91 21.71 -1.77 -13.00
N GLN A 92 21.93 -2.99 -13.51
CA GLN A 92 23.27 -3.49 -13.88
C GLN A 92 23.73 -3.02 -15.27
N GLY A 93 22.82 -2.69 -16.19
CA GLY A 93 23.16 -2.33 -17.57
C GLY A 93 23.74 -0.91 -17.72
N GLU A 94 23.26 0.03 -16.90
CA GLU A 94 23.76 1.42 -16.82
C GLU A 94 23.60 1.89 -15.36
N GLN A 95 24.68 2.00 -14.60
CA GLN A 95 24.60 2.56 -13.25
C GLN A 95 24.22 4.03 -13.35
N LEU A 96 23.11 4.40 -12.71
CA LEU A 96 22.70 5.79 -12.67
C LEU A 96 23.74 6.60 -11.88
N VAL A 97 24.00 7.80 -12.35
CA VAL A 97 24.89 8.77 -11.71
C VAL A 97 24.02 9.82 -10.99
N PRO A 98 24.42 10.26 -9.79
CA PRO A 98 23.74 11.35 -9.10
C PRO A 98 23.59 12.60 -9.95
N PRO A 99 22.45 13.33 -9.83
CA PRO A 99 22.32 14.64 -10.44
C PRO A 99 23.35 15.61 -9.82
N PRO A 100 23.74 16.67 -10.55
CA PRO A 100 24.60 17.72 -10.01
C PRO A 100 24.01 18.30 -8.71
N PRO A 101 24.83 18.50 -7.66
CA PRO A 101 24.34 19.07 -6.42
C PRO A 101 23.93 20.54 -6.63
N PRO A 102 22.83 21.00 -6.02
CA PRO A 102 22.46 22.40 -6.07
C PRO A 102 23.44 23.28 -5.26
N PRO A 103 23.46 24.61 -5.51
CA PRO A 103 24.31 25.53 -4.76
C PRO A 103 24.06 25.44 -3.25
N PRO A 104 25.10 25.45 -2.40
CA PRO A 104 24.94 25.29 -0.94
C PRO A 104 24.00 26.32 -0.28
N GLN A 105 23.92 27.53 -0.86
CA GLN A 105 23.09 28.62 -0.35
C GLN A 105 21.59 28.28 -0.34
N VAL A 106 21.17 27.38 -1.24
CA VAL A 106 19.78 26.92 -1.33
C VAL A 106 19.32 26.19 -0.07
N PHE A 107 20.25 25.63 0.72
CA PHE A 107 19.95 24.93 1.97
C PHE A 107 20.07 25.79 3.22
N ALA A 108 20.49 27.06 3.08
CA ALA A 108 20.79 27.96 4.19
C ALA A 108 19.84 29.17 4.25
N THR A 109 18.73 29.13 3.49
CA THR A 109 17.74 30.21 3.54
C THR A 109 16.91 30.15 4.82
N ALA A 110 16.37 31.29 5.24
CA ALA A 110 15.56 31.37 6.46
C ALA A 110 14.30 30.50 6.40
N GLU A 111 13.70 30.39 5.21
CA GLU A 111 12.52 29.55 4.97
C GLU A 111 12.86 28.06 5.15
N VAL A 112 14.05 27.64 4.68
CA VAL A 112 14.52 26.27 4.84
C VAL A 112 14.80 25.97 6.31
N GLU A 113 15.49 26.85 7.02
CA GLU A 113 15.79 26.67 8.45
C GLU A 113 14.52 26.60 9.31
N GLN A 114 13.47 27.35 8.94
CA GLN A 114 12.19 27.31 9.62
C GLN A 114 11.46 25.96 9.44
N VAL A 115 11.56 25.35 8.25
CA VAL A 115 10.87 24.09 7.94
C VAL A 115 11.67 22.87 8.38
N ARG A 116 13.00 22.91 8.22
CA ARG A 116 13.94 21.85 8.62
C ARG A 116 15.17 22.47 9.29
N PRO A 117 15.18 22.59 10.62
CA PRO A 117 16.31 23.16 11.36
C PRO A 117 17.62 22.40 11.13
N ALA A 118 18.73 23.12 11.11
CA ALA A 118 20.08 22.57 10.93
C ALA A 118 20.30 21.76 9.65
N LEU A 119 19.52 22.04 8.60
CA LEU A 119 19.62 21.32 7.32
C LEU A 119 20.92 21.65 6.58
N SER A 120 21.44 22.88 6.69
CA SER A 120 22.66 23.31 6.00
C SER A 120 23.84 22.36 6.22
N GLY A 121 24.03 21.88 7.46
CA GLY A 121 25.07 20.92 7.85
C GLY A 121 24.76 19.43 7.58
N ALA A 122 23.68 19.10 6.88
CA ALA A 122 23.33 17.73 6.53
C ALA A 122 24.31 17.13 5.49
N ASP A 123 24.61 15.84 5.63
CA ASP A 123 25.41 15.12 4.66
C ASP A 123 24.53 14.70 3.46
N ARG A 124 24.97 15.07 2.26
CA ARG A 124 24.27 14.82 1.00
C ARG A 124 25.14 14.04 0.02
N ARG A 125 26.22 13.42 0.50
CA ARG A 125 27.08 12.63 -0.37
C ARG A 125 26.42 11.28 -0.66
N TRP A 126 26.25 10.99 -1.94
CA TRP A 126 25.63 9.76 -2.42
C TRP A 126 26.50 8.51 -2.18
N ASP A 127 27.79 8.67 -1.96
CA ASP A 127 28.72 7.59 -1.61
C ASP A 127 28.50 7.05 -0.18
N GLY A 128 27.86 7.84 0.70
CA GLY A 128 27.43 7.40 2.04
C GLY A 128 26.18 6.51 2.06
N LEU A 129 25.52 6.32 0.91
CA LEU A 129 24.37 5.43 0.77
C LEU A 129 24.78 4.03 0.34
N ASP A 130 24.05 3.01 0.80
CA ASP A 130 24.17 1.65 0.29
C ASP A 130 24.00 1.63 -1.24
N ALA A 131 24.81 0.84 -1.94
CA ALA A 131 24.84 0.84 -3.40
C ALA A 131 23.49 0.46 -4.03
N GLY A 132 22.78 -0.51 -3.44
CA GLY A 132 21.47 -0.95 -3.91
C GLY A 132 20.36 0.06 -3.60
N PHE A 133 20.43 0.69 -2.43
CA PHE A 133 19.52 1.78 -2.07
C PHE A 133 19.71 2.99 -2.99
N ARG A 134 20.97 3.41 -3.17
CA ARG A 134 21.36 4.51 -4.05
C ARG A 134 20.79 4.34 -5.45
N GLN A 135 20.96 3.17 -6.06
CA GLN A 135 20.49 2.93 -7.43
C GLN A 135 18.95 2.98 -7.53
N ARG A 136 18.22 2.47 -6.53
CA ARG A 136 16.76 2.62 -6.46
C ARG A 136 16.36 4.10 -6.33
N LEU A 137 17.01 4.85 -5.43
CA LEU A 137 16.71 6.27 -5.23
C LEU A 137 17.04 7.11 -6.47
N LEU A 138 18.14 6.81 -7.18
CA LEU A 138 18.47 7.48 -8.44
C LEU A 138 17.44 7.19 -9.53
N LEU A 139 16.90 5.97 -9.57
CA LEU A 139 15.80 5.64 -10.47
C LEU A 139 14.52 6.42 -10.13
N VAL A 140 14.23 6.61 -8.83
CA VAL A 140 13.14 7.49 -8.38
C VAL A 140 13.33 8.92 -8.90
N PHE A 141 14.53 9.50 -8.71
CA PHE A 141 14.85 10.86 -9.17
C PHE A 141 14.70 11.01 -10.68
N LYS A 142 15.22 10.02 -11.44
CA LYS A 142 15.10 10.00 -12.90
C LYS A 142 13.64 10.01 -13.35
N LEU A 143 12.82 9.12 -12.79
CA LEU A 143 11.42 8.98 -13.18
C LEU A 143 10.56 10.15 -12.71
N MET A 144 10.85 10.76 -11.55
CA MET A 144 10.18 11.99 -11.10
C MET A 144 10.39 13.16 -12.07
N ARG A 145 11.62 13.33 -12.55
CA ARG A 145 11.92 14.33 -13.57
C ARG A 145 11.25 13.99 -14.90
N GLU A 146 11.43 12.78 -15.41
CA GLU A 146 10.99 12.39 -16.75
C GLU A 146 9.47 12.28 -16.90
N ARG A 147 8.76 11.79 -15.86
CA ARG A 147 7.31 11.55 -15.92
C ARG A 147 6.48 12.68 -15.34
N HIS A 148 7.04 13.45 -14.42
CA HIS A 148 6.28 14.41 -13.63
C HIS A 148 6.88 15.82 -13.62
N GLY A 149 8.07 16.03 -14.17
CA GLY A 149 8.72 17.34 -14.21
C GLY A 149 9.16 17.86 -12.83
N TYR A 150 9.35 16.99 -11.85
CA TYR A 150 9.84 17.36 -10.53
C TYR A 150 11.36 17.17 -10.47
N GLU A 151 12.09 18.27 -10.29
CA GLU A 151 13.50 18.24 -9.95
C GLU A 151 13.65 17.90 -8.47
N MET A 152 14.15 16.70 -8.19
CA MET A 152 14.37 16.22 -6.83
C MET A 152 15.75 16.58 -6.29
N VAL A 153 15.84 16.78 -4.97
CA VAL A 153 17.08 17.04 -4.26
C VAL A 153 17.19 16.14 -3.04
N LEU A 154 18.35 15.50 -2.88
CA LEU A 154 18.75 14.84 -1.64
C LEU A 154 19.07 15.93 -0.60
N ILE A 155 18.25 16.05 0.43
CA ILE A 155 18.45 17.03 1.50
C ILE A 155 19.24 16.46 2.67
N GLU A 156 19.13 15.15 2.93
CA GLU A 156 19.98 14.41 3.87
C GLU A 156 20.05 12.91 3.50
N GLY A 157 21.25 12.36 3.41
CA GLY A 157 21.53 10.94 3.14
C GLY A 157 22.04 10.25 4.39
N TRP A 158 23.34 9.92 4.44
CA TRP A 158 23.95 9.37 5.63
C TRP A 158 23.90 10.37 6.80
N ARG A 159 23.65 9.91 8.02
CA ARG A 159 23.64 10.76 9.22
C ARG A 159 24.57 10.16 10.26
N SER A 160 25.47 10.96 10.82
CA SER A 160 26.34 10.49 11.90
C SER A 160 25.54 10.28 13.19
N PRO A 161 25.98 9.36 14.08
CA PRO A 161 25.37 9.21 15.41
C PRO A 161 25.36 10.51 16.22
N GLN A 162 26.43 11.30 16.15
CA GLN A 162 26.53 12.59 16.84
C GLN A 162 25.49 13.59 16.33
N ARG A 163 25.27 13.63 15.01
CA ARG A 163 24.22 14.49 14.43
C ARG A 163 22.83 13.99 14.83
N GLN A 164 22.60 12.67 14.86
CA GLN A 164 21.34 12.09 15.30
C GLN A 164 21.02 12.47 16.76
N ASP A 165 21.99 12.38 17.68
CA ASP A 165 21.79 12.83 19.07
C ASP A 165 21.56 14.34 19.17
N THR A 166 22.26 15.14 18.35
CA THR A 166 22.03 16.59 18.26
C THR A 166 20.59 16.90 17.83
N LEU A 167 20.06 16.19 16.82
CA LEU A 167 18.67 16.35 16.36
C LEU A 167 17.67 15.87 17.40
N ALA A 168 17.95 14.76 18.10
CA ALA A 168 17.10 14.26 19.17
C ALA A 168 17.00 15.27 20.33
N ALA A 169 18.06 16.02 20.61
CA ALA A 169 18.06 17.08 21.62
C ALA A 169 17.17 18.29 21.25
N LEU A 170 16.83 18.48 19.97
CA LEU A 170 15.88 19.52 19.54
C LEU A 170 14.42 19.17 19.88
N GLY A 171 14.14 17.89 20.13
CA GLY A 171 12.83 17.42 20.58
C GLY A 171 12.11 16.48 19.61
N PRO A 172 11.01 15.85 20.07
CA PRO A 172 10.30 14.78 19.36
C PRO A 172 9.63 15.22 18.06
N GLN A 173 9.47 16.53 17.85
CA GLN A 173 8.98 17.10 16.59
C GLN A 173 10.00 17.00 15.44
N VAL A 174 11.29 16.81 15.76
CA VAL A 174 12.35 16.59 14.76
C VAL A 174 12.59 15.10 14.57
N THR A 175 12.84 14.37 15.66
CA THR A 175 13.05 12.93 15.62
C THR A 175 12.86 12.33 17.02
N ASN A 176 12.40 11.08 17.07
CA ASN A 176 12.37 10.29 18.30
C ASN A 176 13.53 9.28 18.38
N ALA A 177 14.33 9.16 17.31
CA ALA A 177 15.46 8.23 17.25
C ALA A 177 16.71 8.85 17.88
N ARG A 178 17.43 8.07 18.68
CA ARG A 178 18.78 8.40 19.16
C ARG A 178 19.83 7.80 18.25
N ALA A 179 21.10 8.03 18.58
CA ALA A 179 22.21 7.35 17.95
C ALA A 179 21.96 5.84 17.78
N TRP A 180 22.06 5.43 16.52
CA TRP A 180 21.98 4.08 15.94
C TRP A 180 20.57 3.55 15.76
N GLN A 181 19.56 4.35 16.09
CA GLN A 181 18.14 4.00 15.96
C GLN A 181 17.51 4.50 14.64
N SER A 182 18.29 5.10 13.75
CA SER A 182 17.82 5.59 12.44
C SER A 182 18.54 4.91 11.27
N TRP A 183 17.80 4.56 10.22
CA TRP A 183 18.32 4.00 8.97
C TRP A 183 19.32 4.90 8.24
N HIS A 184 19.27 6.22 8.45
CA HIS A 184 20.25 7.15 7.88
C HIS A 184 21.68 6.79 8.30
N GLN A 185 21.86 6.23 9.50
CA GLN A 185 23.17 5.88 10.04
C GLN A 185 23.75 4.61 9.40
N TRP A 186 22.89 3.86 8.70
CA TRP A 186 23.21 2.64 7.97
C TRP A 186 23.28 2.89 6.46
N GLY A 187 23.12 4.14 6.00
CA GLY A 187 23.11 4.47 4.57
C GLY A 187 21.88 3.92 3.82
N LEU A 188 20.81 3.61 4.55
CA LEU A 188 19.59 2.95 4.04
C LEU A 188 18.34 3.84 4.12
N ALA A 189 18.51 5.13 4.42
CA ALA A 189 17.44 6.11 4.33
C ALA A 189 17.94 7.41 3.72
N ALA A 190 17.00 8.17 3.18
CA ALA A 190 17.23 9.47 2.60
C ALA A 190 16.01 10.37 2.81
N ASP A 191 16.29 11.64 3.10
CA ASP A 191 15.31 12.71 3.08
C ASP A 191 15.49 13.49 1.78
N CYS A 192 14.40 13.67 1.04
CA CYS A 192 14.37 14.36 -0.24
C CYS A 192 13.35 15.50 -0.25
N ALA A 193 13.59 16.48 -1.11
CA ALA A 193 12.67 17.60 -1.39
C ALA A 193 12.75 17.97 -2.88
N PHE A 194 12.14 19.09 -3.26
CA PHE A 194 12.06 19.53 -4.66
C PHE A 194 12.73 20.88 -4.89
N LEU A 195 13.26 21.07 -6.10
CA LEU A 195 13.63 22.38 -6.62
C LEU A 195 12.52 22.91 -7.53
N ARG A 196 12.16 24.17 -7.30
CA ARG A 196 11.30 24.94 -8.19
C ARG A 196 11.93 26.31 -8.39
N GLU A 197 12.27 26.66 -9.63
CA GLU A 197 12.88 27.96 -9.97
C GLU A 197 14.16 28.26 -9.15
N GLY A 198 14.99 27.24 -8.93
CA GLY A 198 16.23 27.35 -8.16
C GLY A 198 16.05 27.47 -6.64
N LYS A 199 14.81 27.40 -6.14
CA LYS A 199 14.49 27.44 -4.71
C LYS A 199 14.11 26.05 -4.20
N LEU A 200 14.58 25.72 -3.00
CA LEU A 200 14.22 24.49 -2.32
C LEU A 200 12.80 24.62 -1.76
N VAL A 201 11.91 23.71 -2.15
CA VAL A 201 10.54 23.63 -1.65
C VAL A 201 10.42 22.34 -0.85
N ILE A 202 10.36 22.48 0.47
CA ILE A 202 10.31 21.35 1.41
C ILE A 202 8.89 21.13 1.95
N SER A 203 8.19 22.20 2.32
CA SER A 203 6.92 22.05 3.07
C SER A 203 5.80 21.52 2.17
N GLU A 204 5.16 20.47 2.65
CA GLU A 204 3.93 19.88 2.14
C GLU A 204 2.71 20.81 2.22
N ARG A 205 2.84 21.96 2.91
CA ARG A 205 1.82 23.02 2.90
C ARG A 205 1.72 23.69 1.53
N ASP A 206 2.77 23.64 0.72
CA ASP A 206 2.70 24.01 -0.70
C ASP A 206 1.99 22.87 -1.46
N PRO A 207 0.82 23.11 -2.09
CA PRO A 207 0.07 22.05 -2.78
C PRO A 207 0.86 21.37 -3.91
N TRP A 208 1.76 22.10 -4.57
CA TRP A 208 2.64 21.54 -5.60
C TRP A 208 3.66 20.60 -4.97
N ALA A 209 4.27 20.99 -3.85
CA ALA A 209 5.20 20.10 -3.14
C ALA A 209 4.50 18.86 -2.58
N MET A 210 3.29 19.02 -2.02
CA MET A 210 2.47 17.89 -1.57
C MET A 210 2.19 16.90 -2.69
N ARG A 211 1.83 17.39 -3.89
CA ARG A 211 1.62 16.53 -5.05
C ARG A 211 2.91 15.83 -5.46
N GLY A 212 4.04 16.54 -5.44
CA GLY A 212 5.37 15.98 -5.65
C GLY A 212 5.66 14.83 -4.69
N TYR A 213 5.38 15.01 -3.39
CA TYR A 213 5.61 13.97 -2.39
C TYR A 213 4.73 12.74 -2.58
N GLN A 214 3.47 12.91 -2.99
CA GLN A 214 2.59 11.76 -3.29
C GLN A 214 3.16 10.93 -4.46
N LEU A 215 3.55 11.59 -5.54
CA LEU A 215 4.14 10.94 -6.71
C LEU A 215 5.48 10.27 -6.37
N TYR A 216 6.31 10.97 -5.60
CA TYR A 216 7.58 10.45 -5.08
C TYR A 216 7.36 9.19 -4.25
N GLY A 217 6.41 9.23 -3.31
CA GLY A 217 6.07 8.11 -2.44
C GLY A 217 5.58 6.89 -3.20
N GLU A 218 4.59 7.07 -4.10
CA GLU A 218 4.05 6.00 -4.95
C GLU A 218 5.16 5.34 -5.78
N LEU A 219 6.07 6.16 -6.33
CA LEU A 219 7.18 5.66 -7.13
C LEU A 219 8.24 4.95 -6.28
N ALA A 220 8.59 5.49 -5.11
CA ALA A 220 9.51 4.86 -4.17
C ALA A 220 8.99 3.48 -3.72
N GLU A 221 7.70 3.40 -3.37
CA GLU A 221 7.01 2.15 -3.02
C GLU A 221 7.05 1.15 -4.18
N SER A 222 6.81 1.59 -5.42
CA SER A 222 6.86 0.71 -6.60
C SER A 222 8.25 0.11 -6.87
N LEU A 223 9.30 0.71 -6.30
CA LEU A 223 10.69 0.27 -6.39
C LEU A 223 11.18 -0.46 -5.13
N GLY A 224 10.26 -0.82 -4.23
CA GLY A 224 10.55 -1.60 -3.01
C GLY A 224 11.10 -0.78 -1.85
N LEU A 225 10.96 0.54 -1.86
CA LEU A 225 11.31 1.41 -0.73
C LEU A 225 10.11 1.61 0.19
N GLY A 226 10.35 1.72 1.49
CA GLY A 226 9.38 2.23 2.45
C GLY A 226 9.31 3.74 2.37
N TRP A 227 8.10 4.31 2.39
CA TRP A 227 7.89 5.76 2.33
C TRP A 227 7.26 6.30 3.62
N GLY A 228 7.87 7.34 4.19
CA GLY A 228 7.47 7.96 5.46
C GLY A 228 6.10 8.64 5.42
N GLY A 229 5.59 8.97 4.23
CA GLY A 229 4.24 9.50 4.05
C GLY A 229 3.12 8.52 4.44
N ARG A 230 3.42 7.22 4.60
CA ARG A 230 2.47 6.23 5.13
C ARG A 230 2.41 6.20 6.65
N TRP A 231 3.35 6.85 7.34
CA TRP A 231 3.42 6.81 8.79
C TRP A 231 2.39 7.74 9.44
N LYS A 232 2.09 7.49 10.71
CA LYS A 232 1.18 8.34 11.49
C LYS A 232 1.64 9.80 11.58
N LEU A 233 2.95 10.03 11.60
CA LEU A 233 3.56 11.36 11.61
C LEU A 233 3.83 11.92 10.20
N MET A 234 3.58 11.15 9.15
CA MET A 234 3.61 11.58 7.74
C MET A 234 4.91 12.30 7.32
N ASP A 235 6.05 11.61 7.39
CA ASP A 235 7.32 12.19 6.95
C ASP A 235 7.47 12.06 5.43
N PHE A 236 6.86 12.98 4.69
CA PHE A 236 6.67 12.89 3.24
C PHE A 236 7.97 12.90 2.42
N GLY A 237 9.03 13.53 2.94
CA GLY A 237 10.34 13.56 2.29
C GLY A 237 11.17 12.30 2.50
N HIS A 238 10.77 11.46 3.46
CA HIS A 238 11.56 10.34 3.92
C HIS A 238 11.29 9.05 3.14
N VAL A 239 12.34 8.36 2.74
CA VAL A 239 12.29 6.95 2.30
C VAL A 239 13.37 6.14 2.99
N GLU A 240 13.05 4.87 3.24
CA GLU A 240 13.96 3.88 3.81
C GLU A 240 13.91 2.59 3.01
N TRP A 241 15.01 1.83 3.00
CA TRP A 241 15.04 0.50 2.39
C TRP A 241 15.18 -0.58 3.47
N PRO A 242 14.05 -1.09 4.00
CA PRO A 242 14.09 -2.18 4.97
C PRO A 242 14.53 -3.46 4.27
N ARG A 243 15.66 -4.04 4.71
CA ARG A 243 16.16 -5.32 4.20
C ARG A 243 16.23 -6.36 5.31
N ALA A 244 15.82 -7.59 5.02
CA ALA A 244 15.98 -8.71 5.93
C ALA A 244 17.43 -8.83 6.42
N GLY A 245 17.61 -8.97 7.74
CA GLY A 245 18.93 -9.09 8.38
C GLY A 245 19.63 -7.75 8.68
N VAL A 246 19.09 -6.62 8.24
CA VAL A 246 19.53 -5.28 8.67
C VAL A 246 18.36 -4.66 9.44
N LYS A 247 18.51 -4.39 10.73
CA LYS A 247 17.56 -3.56 11.48
C LYS A 247 18.37 -2.58 12.32
N PRO A 248 18.06 -1.28 12.30
CA PRO A 248 18.48 -0.41 13.37
C PRO A 248 17.90 -0.99 14.67
N PRO A 249 18.68 -1.10 15.76
CA PRO A 249 18.14 -1.50 17.05
C PRO A 249 16.94 -0.62 17.41
N GLY A 250 15.79 -1.27 17.64
CA GLY A 250 14.58 -0.62 18.13
C GLY A 250 14.70 -0.16 19.57
#